data_AF-A0A356IL84-F1
#
_entry.id   AF-A0A356IL84-F1
#
_cell.length_a   1.000
_cell.length_b   1.000
_cell.length_c   1.000
_cell.angle_alpha   90.00
_cell.angle_beta   90.00
_cell.angle_gamma   90.00
#
_symmetry.space_group_name_H-M   'P 1'
#
loop_
_entity.id
_entity.type
_entity.pdbx_description
1 polymer ?
#
loop_
_entity_poly.entity_id
_entity_poly.type
_entity_poly.pdbx_seq_one_letter_code
_entity_poly.pdbx_strand_id
1 'polypeptide(L)' 'MSRTVFCRKYQQEMEGLERAPYPGPKGQDIYEHVSKQAWQEWLKHQTMLI' A
#
# COMPACT_ATOMS: atom_id res chain seq x y z
N MET A 1 -4.14 17.10 -0.34
CA MET A 1 -3.12 16.74 -1.34
C MET A 1 -2.78 15.28 -1.11
N SER A 2 -3.01 14.42 -2.10
CA SER A 2 -2.70 13.00 -1.97
C SER A 2 -1.18 12.80 -1.96
N ARG A 3 -0.66 12.07 -0.97
CA ARG A 3 0.75 11.70 -0.89
C ARG A 3 1.08 10.75 -2.04
N THR A 4 2.23 10.96 -2.70
CA THR A 4 2.77 10.03 -3.69
C THR A 4 3.84 9.13 -3.07
N VAL A 5 3.94 7.90 -3.55
CA VAL A 5 4.95 6.91 -3.14
C VAL A 5 5.48 6.17 -4.36
N PHE A 6 6.74 5.77 -4.31
CA PHE A 6 7.28 4.84 -5.28
C PHE A 6 6.77 3.44 -4.95
N CYS A 7 5.82 2.95 -5.74
CA CYS A 7 5.17 1.67 -5.48
C CYS A 7 6.09 0.50 -5.83
N ARG A 8 6.48 -0.31 -4.84
CA ARG A 8 7.34 -1.50 -5.05
C ARG A 8 6.75 -2.50 -6.05
N LYS A 9 5.42 -2.62 -6.12
CA LYS A 9 4.72 -3.56 -7.01
C LYS A 9 4.75 -3.13 -8.47
N TYR A 10 4.49 -1.85 -8.74
CA TYR A 10 4.40 -1.33 -10.11
C TYR A 10 5.65 -0.57 -10.57
N GLN A 11 6.62 -0.35 -9.68
CA GLN A 11 7.87 0.36 -9.94
C GLN A 11 7.68 1.76 -10.55
N GLN A 12 6.68 2.48 -10.07
CA GLN A 12 6.33 3.83 -10.53
C GLN A 12 5.78 4.66 -9.37
N GLU A 13 5.81 5.99 -9.52
CA GLU A 13 5.18 6.91 -8.56
C GLU A 13 3.67 6.86 -8.68
N MET A 14 3.00 6.57 -7.57
CA MET A 14 1.54 6.45 -7.50
C MET A 14 1.01 7.04 -6.21
N GLU A 15 -0.31 7.18 -6.12
CA GLU A 15 -0.97 7.60 -4.88
C GLU A 15 -0.69 6.60 -3.76
N GLY A 16 -0.13 7.10 -2.66
CA GLY A 16 0.15 6.35 -1.44
C GLY A 16 -1.08 6.18 -0.57
N LEU A 17 -0.94 5.34 0.46
CA LEU A 17 -1.97 5.20 1.49
C LEU A 17 -2.10 6.50 2.31
N GLU A 18 -3.32 6.78 2.78
CA GLU A 18 -3.61 7.93 3.66
C GLU A 18 -3.06 7.72 5.07
N ARG A 19 -3.03 6.46 5.53
CA ARG A 19 -2.48 6.05 6.82
C ARG A 19 -1.91 4.64 6.74
N ALA A 20 -0.99 4.30 7.64
CA ALA A 20 -0.50 2.94 7.77
C ALA A 20 -1.65 1.97 8.10
N PRO A 21 -1.72 0.79 7.47
CA PRO A 21 -2.82 -0.15 7.68
C PRO A 21 -2.79 -0.84 9.05
N TYR A 22 -1.63 -0.89 9.70
CA TYR A 22 -1.45 -1.45 11.04
C TYR A 22 -0.28 -0.77 11.75
N PRO A 23 -0.25 -0.80 13.09
CA PRO A 23 0.88 -0.27 13.85
C PRO A 23 2.14 -1.12 13.66
N GLY A 24 3.30 -0.49 13.86
CA GLY A 24 4.60 -1.16 13.84
C GLY A 24 5.34 -1.07 12.49
N PRO A 25 6.55 -1.66 12.42
CA PRO A 25 7.47 -1.45 11.30
C PRO A 25 6.93 -1.98 9.97
N LYS A 26 6.15 -3.07 9.98
CA LYS A 26 5.53 -3.61 8.75
C LYS A 26 4.46 -2.68 8.19
N GLY A 27 3.70 -2.00 9.04
CA GLY A 27 2.68 -1.05 8.59
C GLY A 27 3.32 0.22 8.02
N GLN A 28 4.44 0.65 8.62
CA GLN A 28 5.24 1.74 8.12
C GLN A 28 5.86 1.43 6.75
N ASP A 29 6.43 0.24 6.56
CA ASP A 29 6.98 -0.20 5.27
C ASP A 29 5.92 -0.15 4.15
N ILE A 30 4.71 -0.62 4.44
CA ILE A 30 3.62 -0.62 3.48
C ILE A 30 3.15 0.81 3.20
N TYR A 31 3.06 1.64 4.23
CA TYR A 31 2.76 3.05 4.05
C TYR A 31 3.81 3.74 3.17
N GLU A 32 5.10 3.41 3.31
CA GLU A 32 6.22 4.03 2.59
C GLU A 32 6.36 3.55 1.14
N HIS A 33 6.17 2.26 0.89
CA HIS A 33 6.55 1.62 -0.38
C HIS A 33 5.37 1.03 -1.17
N VAL A 34 4.13 1.14 -0.71
CA VAL A 34 2.96 0.54 -1.36
C VAL A 34 1.90 1.59 -1.70
N SER A 35 1.53 1.65 -2.98
CA SER A 35 0.45 2.51 -3.45
C SER A 35 -0.93 2.07 -2.94
N LYS A 36 -1.87 3.02 -2.85
CA LYS A 36 -3.29 2.79 -2.54
C LYS A 36 -3.92 1.72 -3.44
N GLN A 37 -3.63 1.74 -4.74
CA GLN A 37 -4.11 0.72 -5.68
C GLN A 37 -3.56 -0.68 -5.35
N ALA A 38 -2.24 -0.80 -5.20
CA ALA A 38 -1.60 -2.08 -4.87
C ALA A 38 -2.15 -2.69 -3.58
N TRP A 39 -2.42 -1.85 -2.56
CA TRP A 39 -2.99 -2.29 -1.30
C TRP A 39 -4.43 -2.78 -1.43
N GLN A 40 -5.27 -2.09 -2.22
CA GLN A 40 -6.63 -2.55 -2.50
C GLN A 40 -6.67 -3.89 -3.23
N GLU A 41 -5.77 -4.10 -4.20
CA GLU A 41 -5.63 -5.40 -4.87
C GLU A 41 -5.18 -6.50 -3.92
N TRP A 42 -4.24 -6.19 -3.01
CA TRP A 42 -3.82 -7.13 -1.97
C TRP A 42 -4.99 -7.55 -1.08
N LEU A 43 -5.81 -6.60 -0.61
CA LEU A 43 -6.98 -6.92 0.23
C LEU A 43 -7.97 -7.84 -0.50
N LYS A 44 -8.26 -7.57 -1.78
CA LYS A 44 -9.13 -8.44 -2.60
C LYS A 44 -8.55 -9.85 -2.73
N HIS A 45 -7.25 -9.94 -2.99
CA HIS A 45 -6.56 -11.23 -3.09
C HIS A 45 -6.57 -11.98 -1.75
N GLN A 46 -6.34 -11.28 -0.64
CA GLN A 46 -6.40 -11.84 0.70
C GLN A 46 -7.78 -12.44 0.99
N THR A 47 -8.87 -11.73 0.67
CA THR A 47 -10.23 -12.24 0.86
C THR A 47 -10.51 -13.52 0.05
N MET A 48 -9.94 -13.66 -1.15
CA MET A 48 -10.11 -14.87 -1.97
C MET A 48 -9.43 -16.12 -1.38
N LEU A 49 -8.39 -15.94 -0.57
CA LEU A 49 -7.60 -17.03 0.02
C LEU A 49 -8.07 -17.45 1.42
N ILE A 50 -9.07 -16.77 1.99
CA ILE A 50 -9.71 -17.13 3.27
C ILE A 50 -10.83 -18.12 2.99
#